data_AF-A0A7R9EST5-F1
#
_entry.id   AF-A0A7R9EST5-F1
#
_cell.length_a   1.000
_cell.length_b   1.000
_cell.length_c   1.000
_cell.angle_alpha   90.00
_cell.angle_beta   90.00
_cell.angle_gamma   90.00
#
_symmetry.space_group_name_H-M   'P 1'
#
loop_
_entity.id
_entity.type
_entity.pdbx_description
1 polymer ?
#
loop_
_entity_poly.entity_id
_entity_poly.type
_entity_poly.pdbx_seq_one_letter_code
_entity_poly.pdbx_strand_id
1 'polypeptide(L)'
;MVDKTADDGEIERVSDPAICGRCYELGSVSPHAGRMRLRCYLTRENTNPHCLDRHYRIVSCCSFSYTSTVMSPPETLVVLLLFPCALGIQKLDLLYQWKGVDFVFPSKTTKEAMLRSGYYIQDNPIPLDVDVWNQDGEEKVFVTLPRFKPGTPATLTTISTKRNGDNMSPLLVPYPDWSWHREGVCDGITSVFRVQVKEGFGNQINLCRDRGLNPGTSSQKSDTLPLDPQTRLLQMVRLGFESQPGLLNCFPLYFYTNASRLLLNFLLPHPYPIRVDACGRLWVIDTGMVDILVEGRQICPHQILVFDIRTSKLVTRYRIPEEDLKSNSILPTIAVDIRDADGKCRDAFAYVADVTGFGLIVYDARHNRSWRVTSNYFYPYPISGYFDLNGETFDLMDGVLGLGMGPNKGDDTKLYFHSLASVRESWVLTSVLRNSSNFKDGLNVVPRKFHVSTEERPSQTAAVVVDENEILFFNLLKSNTLDCWNTRKPYTRNNFVELDRDDDLLQFASGMKISKGKDGQQKLWALTCRFQKHMTGTINPREVNYRILSAPVDQLVRGTACEAKSSSLTSSGRPGGYRPIVFEQ
;
A
#
# COMPACT_ATOMS: atom_id res chain seq x y z
N MET A 1 -26.37 15.01 -70.99
CA MET A 1 -26.35 14.21 -72.23
C MET A 1 -25.50 12.99 -71.97
N VAL A 2 -26.10 11.83 -72.19
CA VAL A 2 -25.52 10.49 -72.37
C VAL A 2 -24.87 9.83 -71.14
N ASP A 3 -25.09 8.53 -71.14
CA ASP A 3 -25.20 7.51 -70.11
C ASP A 3 -24.21 6.36 -70.44
N LYS A 4 -23.97 5.45 -69.47
CA LYS A 4 -23.37 4.08 -69.58
C LYS A 4 -21.83 3.93 -69.69
N THR A 5 -21.13 2.90 -69.16
CA THR A 5 -21.31 1.78 -68.19
C THR A 5 -19.93 1.09 -67.98
N ALA A 6 -19.67 0.58 -66.76
CA ALA A 6 -18.88 -0.61 -66.31
C ALA A 6 -17.49 -1.00 -66.94
N ASP A 7 -16.44 -1.16 -66.11
CA ASP A 7 -15.93 -2.46 -65.58
C ASP A 7 -14.64 -2.31 -64.72
N ASP A 8 -14.54 -3.16 -63.69
CA ASP A 8 -13.40 -3.80 -62.98
C ASP A 8 -12.07 -3.08 -62.61
N GLY A 9 -11.89 -2.91 -61.29
CA GLY A 9 -10.77 -3.39 -60.46
C GLY A 9 -9.29 -3.16 -60.83
N GLU A 10 -8.61 -2.27 -60.08
CA GLU A 10 -7.20 -2.44 -59.68
C GLU A 10 -6.85 -1.51 -58.49
N ILE A 11 -6.31 -2.08 -57.39
CA ILE A 11 -5.76 -1.34 -56.24
C ILE A 11 -4.24 -1.36 -56.38
N GLU A 12 -3.66 -0.24 -56.80
CA GLU A 12 -2.21 -0.02 -56.80
C GLU A 12 -1.69 0.31 -55.39
N ARG A 13 -0.53 -0.30 -55.09
CA ARG A 13 0.21 -0.23 -53.83
C ARG A 13 0.97 1.09 -53.71
N VAL A 14 0.91 1.71 -52.54
CA VAL A 14 1.97 2.62 -52.06
C VAL A 14 2.50 2.07 -50.74
N SER A 15 3.80 1.80 -50.74
CA SER A 15 4.60 1.17 -49.69
C SER A 15 4.96 2.16 -48.57
N ASP A 16 4.66 1.81 -47.33
CA ASP A 16 5.05 2.56 -46.12
C ASP A 16 6.41 2.04 -45.56
N PRO A 17 7.43 2.90 -45.32
CA PRO A 17 8.75 2.47 -44.88
C PRO A 17 8.96 2.67 -43.37
N ALA A 18 8.58 1.70 -42.53
CA ALA A 18 9.04 1.62 -41.14
C ALA A 18 8.81 0.21 -40.53
N ILE A 19 9.59 -0.79 -40.93
CA ILE A 19 9.61 -2.11 -40.28
C ILE A 19 11.04 -2.44 -39.85
N CYS A 20 11.31 -2.36 -38.55
CA CYS A 20 12.52 -2.93 -37.96
C CYS A 20 12.28 -4.42 -37.66
N GLY A 21 12.66 -5.29 -38.60
CA GLY A 21 12.68 -6.74 -38.48
C GLY A 21 11.45 -7.46 -39.05
N ARG A 22 11.67 -8.42 -39.96
CA ARG A 22 10.67 -9.41 -40.41
C ARG A 22 11.14 -10.81 -40.04
N CYS A 23 10.26 -11.64 -39.51
CA CYS A 23 10.44 -13.10 -39.45
C CYS A 23 9.82 -13.72 -40.71
N TYR A 24 10.51 -14.66 -41.34
CA TYR A 24 9.96 -15.45 -42.46
C TYR A 24 9.68 -16.88 -41.99
N GLU A 25 8.48 -17.39 -42.28
CA GLU A 25 8.21 -18.84 -42.31
C GLU A 25 8.72 -19.40 -43.64
N LEU A 26 9.65 -20.35 -43.59
CA LEU A 26 9.98 -21.20 -44.72
C LEU A 26 9.47 -22.60 -44.40
N GLY A 27 8.30 -22.92 -44.95
CA GLY A 27 7.78 -24.29 -44.98
C GLY A 27 8.34 -25.06 -46.17
N SER A 28 8.92 -26.24 -45.91
CA SER A 28 8.74 -27.38 -46.80
C SER A 28 8.68 -28.66 -45.97
N VAL A 29 7.60 -29.43 -46.21
CA VAL A 29 7.31 -30.71 -45.58
C VAL A 29 8.04 -31.79 -46.37
N SER A 30 8.83 -32.62 -45.69
CA SER A 30 9.26 -33.93 -46.20
C SER A 30 8.64 -35.03 -45.33
N PRO A 31 8.04 -36.10 -45.89
CA PRO A 31 7.20 -37.01 -45.09
C PRO A 31 7.95 -37.88 -44.08
N HIS A 32 9.29 -37.90 -44.06
CA HIS A 32 10.08 -38.78 -43.20
C HIS A 32 11.23 -38.03 -42.50
N ALA A 33 10.90 -37.12 -41.57
CA ALA A 33 11.73 -36.75 -40.42
C ALA A 33 11.01 -35.67 -39.59
N GLY A 34 10.51 -36.02 -38.41
CA GLY A 34 9.84 -35.08 -37.49
C GLY A 34 10.79 -34.12 -36.78
N ARG A 35 11.30 -33.08 -37.45
CA ARG A 35 11.96 -31.92 -36.82
C ARG A 35 11.60 -30.62 -37.56
N MET A 36 11.01 -29.67 -36.84
CA MET A 36 10.87 -28.27 -37.28
C MET A 36 11.90 -27.43 -36.51
N ARG A 37 12.79 -26.72 -37.20
CA ARG A 37 13.75 -25.78 -36.59
C ARG A 37 13.47 -24.39 -37.13
N LEU A 38 13.00 -23.49 -36.27
CA LEU A 38 13.02 -22.05 -36.52
C LEU A 38 14.42 -21.52 -36.15
N ARG A 39 15.15 -20.94 -37.13
CA ARG A 39 16.34 -20.14 -36.87
C ARG A 39 16.00 -18.67 -37.12
N CYS A 40 16.09 -17.86 -36.07
CA CYS A 40 16.12 -16.40 -36.21
C CYS A 40 17.58 -15.96 -36.29
N TYR A 41 17.95 -15.15 -37.28
CA TYR A 41 19.23 -14.44 -37.32
C TYR A 41 18.96 -12.95 -37.16
N LEU A 42 19.69 -12.30 -36.26
CA LEU A 42 19.84 -10.84 -36.25
C LEU A 42 20.91 -10.50 -37.29
N THR A 43 20.53 -9.88 -38.40
CA THR A 43 21.49 -9.33 -39.35
C THR A 43 22.14 -8.09 -38.73
N ARG A 44 23.43 -8.23 -38.42
CA ARG A 44 24.28 -7.16 -37.90
C ARG A 44 24.74 -6.26 -39.04
N GLU A 45 23.84 -5.44 -39.58
CA GLU A 45 24.19 -4.34 -40.49
C GLU A 45 22.99 -3.41 -40.69
N ASN A 46 22.93 -2.35 -39.89
CA ASN A 46 22.33 -1.08 -40.32
C ASN A 46 22.73 0.06 -39.36
N THR A 47 23.63 0.92 -39.82
CA THR A 47 24.12 2.13 -39.15
C THR A 47 23.15 3.30 -39.34
N ASN A 48 21.88 3.13 -38.96
CA ASN A 48 20.88 4.20 -39.02
C ASN A 48 20.65 4.82 -37.62
N PRO A 49 20.96 6.10 -37.38
CA PRO A 49 20.89 6.72 -36.05
C PRO A 49 19.48 6.83 -35.45
N HIS A 50 18.43 6.60 -36.24
CA HIS A 50 17.03 6.69 -35.78
C HIS A 50 16.49 5.47 -35.03
N CYS A 51 17.26 4.38 -34.90
CA CYS A 51 16.84 3.16 -34.18
C CYS A 51 17.32 3.07 -32.73
N LEU A 52 17.93 4.13 -32.18
CA LEU A 52 18.58 4.11 -30.85
C LEU A 52 17.71 4.58 -29.68
N ASP A 53 16.43 4.86 -29.90
CA ASP A 53 15.56 5.40 -28.84
C ASP A 53 14.16 4.79 -28.91
N ARG A 54 13.96 3.63 -28.24
CA ARG A 54 12.70 3.14 -27.63
C ARG A 54 12.80 1.66 -27.22
N HIS A 55 12.44 1.42 -25.96
CA HIS A 55 11.84 0.20 -25.38
C HIS A 55 11.95 -1.13 -26.14
N TYR A 56 12.81 -2.04 -25.67
CA TYR A 56 12.66 -3.46 -25.96
C TYR A 56 11.59 -4.07 -25.05
N ARG A 57 10.50 -4.54 -25.65
CA ARG A 57 9.60 -5.53 -25.04
C ARG A 57 10.39 -6.84 -24.89
N ILE A 58 10.52 -7.36 -23.68
CA ILE A 58 10.91 -8.76 -23.47
C ILE A 58 9.68 -9.59 -23.85
N VAL A 59 9.67 -10.12 -25.08
CA VAL A 59 8.80 -11.24 -25.42
C VAL A 59 9.36 -12.45 -24.66
N SER A 60 8.60 -12.94 -23.69
CA SER A 60 8.93 -14.16 -22.95
C SER A 60 8.98 -15.34 -23.93
N CYS A 61 10.19 -15.75 -24.34
CA CYS A 61 10.40 -17.00 -25.06
C CYS A 61 10.42 -18.16 -24.03
N CYS A 62 9.31 -18.88 -23.89
CA CYS A 62 9.33 -20.19 -23.27
C CYS A 62 10.05 -21.18 -24.19
N SER A 63 11.31 -21.52 -23.88
CA SER A 63 12.04 -22.59 -24.55
C SER A 63 11.58 -23.97 -24.02
N PHE A 64 10.88 -24.75 -24.84
CA PHE A 64 10.59 -26.17 -24.55
C PHE A 64 11.69 -27.06 -25.16
N SER A 65 12.34 -27.87 -24.33
CA SER A 65 13.19 -28.99 -24.79
C SER A 65 12.47 -30.30 -24.52
N TYR A 66 12.25 -31.10 -25.56
CA TYR A 66 11.75 -32.48 -25.43
C TYR A 66 12.88 -33.45 -25.79
N THR A 67 13.25 -34.33 -24.87
CA THR A 67 14.06 -35.52 -25.17
C THR A 67 13.14 -36.73 -25.26
N SER A 68 13.03 -37.32 -26.43
CA SER A 68 12.34 -38.60 -26.63
C SER A 68 13.31 -39.75 -26.39
N THR A 69 13.06 -40.56 -25.36
CA THR A 69 13.56 -41.94 -25.28
C THR A 69 12.44 -42.86 -25.78
N VAL A 70 12.75 -43.66 -26.81
CA VAL A 70 11.83 -44.65 -27.40
C VAL A 70 12.12 -46.01 -26.76
N MET A 71 11.20 -46.53 -25.95
CA MET A 71 10.99 -47.97 -25.75
C MET A 71 9.51 -48.23 -25.42
N SER A 72 8.90 -49.19 -26.11
CA SER A 72 7.52 -49.69 -25.97
C SER A 72 7.47 -50.98 -25.11
N PRO A 73 6.31 -51.60 -24.74
CA PRO A 73 4.87 -51.25 -24.93
C PRO A 73 4.05 -51.31 -23.59
N PRO A 74 2.71 -51.50 -23.60
CA PRO A 74 1.65 -50.50 -23.42
C PRO A 74 1.00 -50.50 -22.02
N GLU A 75 0.03 -49.60 -21.80
CA GLU A 75 -0.85 -49.45 -20.61
C GLU A 75 -0.41 -48.48 -19.50
N THR A 76 -0.22 -47.20 -19.82
CA THR A 76 -0.78 -46.12 -18.98
C THR A 76 -0.83 -44.82 -19.77
N LEU A 77 -2.04 -44.33 -20.04
CA LEU A 77 -2.24 -43.00 -20.61
C LEU A 77 -2.00 -41.96 -19.50
N VAL A 78 -0.76 -41.51 -19.31
CA VAL A 78 -0.48 -40.36 -18.46
C VAL A 78 -0.84 -39.10 -19.24
N VAL A 79 -2.07 -38.62 -19.05
CA VAL A 79 -2.46 -37.27 -19.50
C VAL A 79 -1.76 -36.28 -18.57
N LEU A 80 -0.56 -35.87 -18.94
CA LEU A 80 0.08 -34.72 -18.31
C LEU A 80 -0.70 -33.48 -18.80
N LEU A 81 -1.65 -33.02 -17.98
CA LEU A 81 -2.28 -31.72 -18.17
C LEU A 81 -1.17 -30.66 -18.02
N LEU A 82 -0.59 -30.27 -19.14
CA LEU A 82 0.20 -29.05 -19.24
C LEU A 82 -0.78 -27.89 -19.03
N PHE A 83 -1.04 -27.56 -17.76
CA PHE A 83 -1.54 -26.23 -17.43
C PHE A 83 -0.51 -25.26 -17.98
N PRO A 84 -0.88 -24.37 -18.92
CA PRO A 84 -0.03 -23.25 -19.23
C PRO A 84 0.13 -22.50 -17.91
N CYS A 85 1.33 -22.58 -17.33
CA CYS A 85 1.70 -21.68 -16.23
C CYS A 85 1.88 -20.32 -16.90
N ALA A 86 0.76 -19.67 -17.21
CA ALA A 86 0.74 -18.24 -17.44
C ALA A 86 1.09 -17.64 -16.09
N LEU A 87 2.39 -17.45 -15.85
CA LEU A 87 2.88 -16.46 -14.89
C LEU A 87 2.51 -15.09 -15.47
N GLY A 88 1.21 -14.79 -15.48
CA GLY A 88 0.70 -13.47 -15.76
C GLY A 88 1.18 -12.56 -14.65
N ILE A 89 1.74 -11.42 -15.02
CA ILE A 89 2.01 -10.34 -14.07
C ILE A 89 0.64 -9.90 -13.53
N GLN A 90 0.42 -10.06 -12.23
CA GLN A 90 -0.82 -9.64 -11.60
C GLN A 90 -0.89 -8.11 -11.61
N LYS A 91 -2.00 -7.58 -12.11
CA LYS A 91 -2.27 -6.13 -12.21
C LYS A 91 -3.17 -5.65 -11.08
N LEU A 92 -3.29 -4.33 -10.94
CA LEU A 92 -4.28 -3.72 -10.06
C LEU A 92 -5.70 -3.89 -10.62
N ASP A 93 -6.62 -4.38 -9.81
CA ASP A 93 -8.03 -4.53 -10.18
C ASP A 93 -8.79 -3.22 -9.95
N LEU A 94 -9.59 -2.80 -10.93
CA LEU A 94 -10.48 -1.66 -10.79
C LEU A 94 -11.70 -2.03 -9.94
N LEU A 95 -11.85 -1.37 -8.79
CA LEU A 95 -12.97 -1.59 -7.87
C LEU A 95 -14.09 -0.57 -8.08
N TYR A 96 -13.73 0.71 -8.16
CA TYR A 96 -14.67 1.81 -8.31
C TYR A 96 -14.14 2.86 -9.27
N GLN A 97 -15.03 3.56 -9.95
CA GLN A 97 -14.71 4.65 -10.86
C GLN A 97 -15.81 5.70 -10.91
N TRP A 98 -15.43 6.95 -11.18
CA TRP A 98 -16.38 8.04 -11.30
C TRP A 98 -15.99 9.00 -12.42
N LYS A 99 -17.01 9.52 -13.10
CA LYS A 99 -16.87 10.70 -13.98
C LYS A 99 -16.87 11.98 -13.15
N GLY A 100 -17.87 12.08 -12.28
CA GLY A 100 -18.01 13.01 -11.16
C GLY A 100 -18.65 12.26 -10.00
N VAL A 101 -18.32 12.63 -8.77
CA VAL A 101 -18.86 11.97 -7.57
C VAL A 101 -20.22 12.57 -7.16
N ASP A 102 -21.05 11.74 -6.53
CA ASP A 102 -22.36 12.13 -6.04
C ASP A 102 -22.57 11.54 -4.63
N PHE A 103 -23.49 12.13 -3.88
CA PHE A 103 -23.66 11.86 -2.46
C PHE A 103 -25.03 11.28 -2.12
N VAL A 104 -25.11 10.60 -0.99
CA VAL A 104 -26.37 10.22 -0.37
C VAL A 104 -26.95 11.42 0.38
N PHE A 105 -27.81 12.18 -0.29
CA PHE A 105 -28.50 13.33 0.29
C PHE A 105 -29.66 12.92 1.21
N PRO A 106 -30.00 13.73 2.23
CA PRO A 106 -31.15 13.46 3.11
C PRO A 106 -32.49 13.39 2.34
N SER A 107 -32.64 14.21 1.29
CA SER A 107 -33.79 14.20 0.40
C SER A 107 -33.43 14.75 -0.98
N LYS A 108 -34.25 14.45 -1.99
CA LYS A 108 -34.11 15.03 -3.34
C LYS A 108 -34.20 16.56 -3.29
N THR A 109 -35.11 17.11 -2.48
CA THR A 109 -35.27 18.55 -2.29
C THR A 109 -34.01 19.20 -1.71
N THR A 110 -33.33 18.53 -0.77
CA THR A 110 -32.06 19.00 -0.21
C THR A 110 -30.98 19.05 -1.28
N LYS A 111 -30.87 18.00 -2.11
CA LYS A 111 -29.92 17.97 -3.24
C LYS A 111 -30.17 19.14 -4.20
N GLU A 112 -31.43 19.33 -4.61
CA GLU A 112 -31.79 20.42 -5.52
C GLU A 112 -31.53 21.81 -4.92
N ALA A 113 -31.75 21.99 -3.61
CA ALA A 113 -31.42 23.24 -2.93
C ALA A 113 -29.91 23.51 -2.87
N MET A 114 -29.09 22.47 -2.62
CA MET A 114 -27.63 22.58 -2.63
C MET A 114 -27.09 22.87 -4.03
N LEU A 115 -27.68 22.29 -5.07
CA LEU A 115 -27.36 22.59 -6.47
C LEU A 115 -27.71 24.04 -6.82
N ARG A 116 -28.92 24.51 -6.47
CA ARG A 116 -29.37 25.90 -6.76
C ARG A 116 -28.55 26.96 -6.02
N SER A 117 -28.13 26.66 -4.80
CA SER A 117 -27.33 27.60 -3.98
C SER A 117 -25.84 27.59 -4.33
N GLY A 118 -25.36 26.62 -5.13
CA GLY A 118 -23.93 26.43 -5.39
C GLY A 118 -23.16 25.75 -4.25
N TYR A 119 -23.83 25.34 -3.16
CA TYR A 119 -23.20 24.57 -2.08
C TYR A 119 -22.75 23.17 -2.54
N TYR A 120 -23.40 22.66 -3.59
CA TYR A 120 -22.94 21.49 -4.34
C TYR A 120 -22.84 21.83 -5.82
N ILE A 121 -21.64 21.69 -6.39
CA ILE A 121 -21.39 21.77 -7.82
C ILE A 121 -20.87 20.40 -8.25
N GLN A 122 -21.67 19.64 -9.00
CA GLN A 122 -21.46 18.21 -9.21
C GLN A 122 -20.07 17.81 -9.71
N ASP A 123 -19.47 18.64 -10.57
CA ASP A 123 -18.18 18.33 -11.21
C ASP A 123 -16.96 18.85 -10.42
N ASN A 124 -17.17 19.58 -9.32
CA ASN A 124 -16.09 20.21 -8.55
C ASN A 124 -15.44 19.34 -7.46
N PRO A 125 -16.13 18.39 -6.79
CA PRO A 125 -15.48 17.51 -5.84
C PRO A 125 -14.45 16.60 -6.49
N ILE A 126 -13.26 16.56 -5.90
CA ILE A 126 -12.10 15.79 -6.41
C ILE A 126 -11.70 14.78 -5.32
N PRO A 127 -11.93 13.48 -5.53
CA PRO A 127 -11.40 12.44 -4.65
C PRO A 127 -9.87 12.50 -4.60
N LEU A 128 -9.30 12.49 -3.39
CA LEU A 128 -7.85 12.60 -3.20
C LEU A 128 -7.24 11.38 -2.50
N ASP A 129 -7.84 10.91 -1.40
CA ASP A 129 -7.30 9.78 -0.63
C ASP A 129 -8.34 8.69 -0.44
N VAL A 130 -7.85 7.47 -0.27
CA VAL A 130 -8.61 6.30 0.14
C VAL A 130 -7.95 5.69 1.36
N ASP A 131 -8.75 5.19 2.29
CA ASP A 131 -8.28 4.27 3.32
C ASP A 131 -9.39 3.29 3.69
N VAL A 132 -9.00 2.12 4.17
CA VAL A 132 -9.93 1.01 4.39
C VAL A 132 -9.76 0.51 5.80
N TRP A 133 -10.88 0.43 6.51
CA TRP A 133 -10.97 -0.28 7.78
C TRP A 133 -11.71 -1.58 7.56
N ASN A 134 -11.08 -2.70 7.91
CA ASN A 134 -11.66 -4.03 7.84
C ASN A 134 -11.57 -4.71 9.20
N GLN A 135 -12.70 -4.87 9.88
CA GLN A 135 -12.73 -5.54 11.18
C GLN A 135 -14.07 -6.21 11.42
N ASP A 136 -14.06 -7.38 12.08
CA ASP A 136 -15.26 -8.13 12.47
C ASP A 136 -16.24 -8.47 11.32
N GLY A 137 -15.83 -8.33 10.05
CA GLY A 137 -16.68 -8.57 8.88
C GLY A 137 -17.34 -7.32 8.32
N GLU A 138 -17.05 -6.18 8.94
CA GLU A 138 -17.38 -4.86 8.40
C GLU A 138 -16.18 -4.33 7.63
N GLU A 139 -16.44 -3.80 6.44
CA GLU A 139 -15.49 -3.05 5.65
C GLU A 139 -16.03 -1.64 5.47
N LYS A 140 -15.23 -0.64 5.79
CA LYS A 140 -15.51 0.77 5.51
C LYS A 140 -14.39 1.33 4.65
N VAL A 141 -14.75 1.72 3.43
CA VAL A 141 -13.85 2.42 2.50
C VAL A 141 -14.10 3.92 2.65
N PHE A 142 -13.13 4.62 3.22
CA PHE A 142 -13.12 6.08 3.35
C PHE A 142 -12.61 6.72 2.08
N VAL A 143 -13.23 7.82 1.66
CA VAL A 143 -12.82 8.64 0.53
C VAL A 143 -12.82 10.11 0.96
N THR A 144 -11.72 10.81 0.71
CA THR A 144 -11.59 12.24 1.02
C THR A 144 -11.78 13.10 -0.22
N LEU A 145 -12.40 14.27 -0.02
CA LEU A 145 -12.77 15.23 -1.06
C LEU A 145 -12.40 16.63 -0.54
N PRO A 146 -11.13 17.02 -0.61
CA PRO A 146 -10.70 18.32 -0.12
C PRO A 146 -11.46 19.44 -0.86
N ARG A 147 -11.73 20.55 -0.19
CA ARG A 147 -12.31 21.75 -0.80
C ARG A 147 -11.26 22.45 -1.66
N PHE A 148 -10.88 21.83 -2.77
CA PHE A 148 -10.01 22.43 -3.78
C PHE A 148 -10.73 23.50 -4.60
N LYS A 149 -12.03 23.29 -4.83
CA LYS A 149 -12.93 24.16 -5.58
C LYS A 149 -14.23 24.36 -4.79
N PRO A 150 -14.98 25.45 -5.06
CA PRO A 150 -16.26 25.70 -4.41
C PRO A 150 -17.28 24.61 -4.73
N GLY A 151 -18.28 24.45 -3.88
CA GLY A 151 -19.37 23.49 -4.11
C GLY A 151 -19.00 22.04 -3.79
N THR A 152 -18.03 21.80 -2.90
CA THR A 152 -17.77 20.48 -2.32
C THR A 152 -18.46 20.36 -0.96
N PRO A 153 -19.62 19.68 -0.86
CA PRO A 153 -20.50 19.79 0.31
C PRO A 153 -20.05 18.95 1.50
N ALA A 154 -19.22 17.92 1.28
CA ALA A 154 -18.63 17.06 2.31
C ALA A 154 -17.24 16.59 1.89
N THR A 155 -16.31 16.52 2.84
CA THR A 155 -14.88 16.31 2.56
C THR A 155 -14.31 15.01 3.12
N LEU A 156 -15.03 14.38 4.05
CA LEU A 156 -14.74 13.05 4.58
C LEU A 156 -15.98 12.20 4.40
N THR A 157 -15.83 11.11 3.66
CA THR A 157 -16.96 10.26 3.26
C THR A 157 -16.60 8.77 3.33
N THR A 158 -17.62 7.92 3.25
CA THR A 158 -17.49 6.49 3.01
C THR A 158 -18.28 6.07 1.78
N ILE A 159 -17.89 4.97 1.15
CA ILE A 159 -18.66 4.38 0.06
C ILE A 159 -20.00 3.82 0.57
N SER A 160 -21.09 4.14 -0.12
CA SER A 160 -22.43 3.62 0.17
C SER A 160 -22.55 2.12 -0.14
N THR A 161 -23.11 1.35 0.80
CA THR A 161 -23.49 -0.05 0.59
C THR A 161 -24.77 -0.23 -0.22
N LYS A 162 -25.56 0.85 -0.39
CA LYS A 162 -26.76 0.83 -1.22
C LYS A 162 -26.35 0.83 -2.70
N ARG A 163 -26.57 -0.31 -3.37
CA ARG A 163 -26.35 -0.45 -4.82
C ARG A 163 -27.26 0.52 -5.56
N ASN A 164 -26.65 1.46 -6.28
CA ASN A 164 -27.33 2.19 -7.35
C ASN A 164 -26.98 1.48 -8.66
N GLY A 165 -27.81 1.60 -9.70
CA GLY A 165 -27.78 0.72 -10.90
C GLY A 165 -26.43 0.55 -11.61
N ASP A 166 -25.43 1.41 -11.35
CA ASP A 166 -24.02 1.20 -11.68
C ASP A 166 -23.21 0.87 -10.43
N ASN A 167 -22.87 -0.42 -10.25
CA ASN A 167 -22.10 -0.90 -9.09
C ASN A 167 -20.66 -0.34 -9.04
N MET A 168 -20.14 0.19 -10.15
CA MET A 168 -18.78 0.73 -10.23
C MET A 168 -18.69 2.19 -9.79
N SER A 169 -19.81 2.92 -9.77
CA SER A 169 -19.87 4.36 -9.43
C SER A 169 -20.71 4.61 -8.17
N PRO A 170 -20.34 4.07 -6.99
CA PRO A 170 -21.19 4.16 -5.81
C PRO A 170 -21.29 5.59 -5.26
N LEU A 171 -22.42 5.90 -4.62
CA LEU A 171 -22.62 7.18 -3.94
C LEU A 171 -21.77 7.28 -2.67
N LEU A 172 -21.39 8.50 -2.31
CA LEU A 172 -20.61 8.79 -1.10
C LEU A 172 -21.51 9.22 0.05
N VAL A 173 -21.23 8.72 1.24
CA VAL A 173 -21.94 9.04 2.49
C VAL A 173 -21.04 9.91 3.35
N PRO A 174 -21.43 11.15 3.70
CA PRO A 174 -20.63 11.99 4.60
C PRO A 174 -20.42 11.33 5.95
N TYR A 175 -19.19 11.41 6.45
CA TYR A 175 -18.78 10.82 7.71
C TYR A 175 -18.35 11.90 8.73
N PRO A 176 -18.73 11.77 10.01
CA PRO A 176 -19.72 10.83 10.54
C PRO A 176 -21.13 11.00 9.96
N ASP A 177 -21.50 12.25 9.66
CA ASP A 177 -22.77 12.63 9.04
C ASP A 177 -22.69 14.08 8.50
N TRP A 178 -23.76 14.54 7.84
CA TRP A 178 -23.84 15.87 7.22
C TRP A 178 -23.60 17.06 8.19
N SER A 179 -23.88 16.92 9.49
CA SER A 179 -23.74 18.02 10.46
C SER A 179 -22.29 18.46 10.67
N TRP A 180 -21.33 17.58 10.38
CA TRP A 180 -19.90 17.83 10.47
C TRP A 180 -19.33 18.65 9.31
N HIS A 181 -20.02 18.72 8.18
CA HIS A 181 -19.49 19.30 6.93
C HIS A 181 -20.01 20.71 6.65
N ARG A 182 -20.39 21.44 7.71
CA ARG A 182 -20.86 22.83 7.59
C ARG A 182 -19.66 23.77 7.47
N GLU A 183 -19.53 24.39 6.32
CA GLU A 183 -18.48 25.39 6.07
C GLU A 183 -18.57 26.55 7.08
N GLY A 184 -17.42 27.03 7.55
CA GLY A 184 -17.32 28.10 8.55
C GLY A 184 -17.51 27.66 10.01
N VAL A 185 -17.93 26.40 10.27
CA VAL A 185 -18.04 25.87 11.64
C VAL A 185 -16.75 25.11 12.00
N CYS A 186 -15.83 25.78 12.70
CA CYS A 186 -14.50 25.24 13.02
C CYS A 186 -14.47 24.15 14.12
N ASP A 187 -15.61 23.87 14.76
CA ASP A 187 -15.80 22.67 15.57
C ASP A 187 -16.30 21.47 14.73
N GLY A 188 -16.47 21.63 13.42
CA GLY A 188 -16.75 20.57 12.46
C GLY A 188 -15.50 20.09 11.73
N ILE A 189 -15.71 19.65 10.50
CA ILE A 189 -14.71 19.33 9.47
C ILE A 189 -14.82 20.40 8.37
N THR A 190 -13.69 21.03 8.06
CA THR A 190 -13.63 22.03 6.98
C THR A 190 -13.21 21.38 5.66
N SER A 191 -12.01 20.79 5.62
CA SER A 191 -11.38 20.29 4.39
C SER A 191 -10.37 19.18 4.70
N VAL A 192 -10.80 17.94 4.55
CA VAL A 192 -9.95 16.78 4.78
C VAL A 192 -9.14 16.45 3.55
N PHE A 193 -7.82 16.36 3.72
CA PHE A 193 -6.90 15.96 2.67
C PHE A 193 -6.67 14.45 2.64
N ARG A 194 -5.97 13.93 3.64
CA ARG A 194 -5.67 12.51 3.78
C ARG A 194 -6.15 11.99 5.12
N VAL A 195 -6.39 10.70 5.16
CA VAL A 195 -6.74 9.98 6.38
C VAL A 195 -5.80 8.81 6.60
N GLN A 196 -5.71 8.37 7.85
CA GLN A 196 -4.98 7.17 8.21
C GLN A 196 -5.82 6.33 9.16
N VAL A 197 -6.23 5.16 8.68
CA VAL A 197 -6.70 4.04 9.49
C VAL A 197 -5.47 3.30 9.99
N LYS A 198 -5.44 3.00 11.29
CA LYS A 198 -4.45 2.07 11.84
C LYS A 198 -5.17 0.92 12.51
N GLU A 199 -5.01 -0.25 11.89
CA GLU A 199 -5.37 -1.54 12.44
C GLU A 199 -4.21 -2.08 13.27
N GLY A 200 -4.51 -2.87 14.30
CA GLY A 200 -3.47 -3.34 15.20
C GLY A 200 -2.65 -4.44 14.61
N PHE A 201 -1.35 -4.19 14.59
CA PHE A 201 -0.39 -5.27 14.59
C PHE A 201 -0.50 -5.95 15.94
N GLY A 202 -1.24 -7.05 16.00
CA GLY A 202 -1.08 -8.00 17.09
C GLY A 202 0.38 -8.40 17.11
N ASN A 203 1.14 -7.88 18.05
CA ASN A 203 2.47 -8.39 18.33
C ASN A 203 2.26 -9.87 18.67
N GLN A 204 2.76 -10.77 17.82
CA GLN A 204 3.13 -12.09 18.29
C GLN A 204 4.28 -11.89 19.27
N ILE A 205 3.94 -11.60 20.52
CA ILE A 205 4.87 -11.82 21.62
C ILE A 205 5.04 -13.33 21.64
N ASN A 206 6.17 -13.80 21.10
CA ASN A 206 6.67 -15.14 21.35
C ASN A 206 6.77 -15.32 22.88
N LEU A 207 5.73 -15.86 23.48
CA LEU A 207 5.73 -16.40 24.85
C LEU A 207 6.48 -17.74 24.85
N CYS A 208 7.69 -17.74 24.29
CA CYS A 208 8.71 -18.76 24.53
C CYS A 208 9.93 -18.01 25.06
N ARG A 209 9.80 -17.43 26.25
CA ARG A 209 10.98 -17.06 27.04
C ARG A 209 11.47 -18.36 27.67
N ASP A 210 12.55 -18.88 27.11
CA ASP A 210 13.31 -19.99 27.66
C ASP A 210 13.51 -19.79 29.17
N ARG A 211 12.92 -20.68 29.98
CA ARG A 211 13.45 -20.99 31.31
C ARG A 211 14.74 -21.77 31.10
N GLY A 212 15.79 -21.06 30.70
CA GLY A 212 17.16 -21.55 30.73
C GLY A 212 17.59 -21.71 32.19
N LEU A 213 17.56 -22.96 32.67
CA LEU A 213 18.31 -23.40 33.83
C LEU A 213 19.81 -23.12 33.58
N ASN A 214 20.40 -22.20 34.34
CA ASN A 214 21.85 -22.11 34.48
C ASN A 214 22.29 -22.91 35.71
N PRO A 215 23.24 -23.85 35.58
CA PRO A 215 23.90 -24.47 36.72
C PRO A 215 25.06 -23.58 37.21
N GLY A 216 25.10 -23.36 38.53
CA GLY A 216 26.32 -23.07 39.29
C GLY A 216 27.04 -21.74 39.02
N THR A 217 27.00 -20.82 40.00
CA THR A 217 28.20 -20.41 40.77
C THR A 217 27.78 -19.47 41.90
N SER A 218 28.65 -19.44 42.89
CA SER A 218 28.44 -19.22 44.33
C SER A 218 28.16 -17.78 44.79
N SER A 219 27.62 -17.75 46.02
CA SER A 219 27.80 -16.75 47.09
C SER A 219 26.76 -15.62 47.17
N GLN A 220 25.84 -15.71 48.14
CA GLN A 220 25.99 -14.99 49.42
C GLN A 220 24.76 -15.23 50.33
N LYS A 221 25.09 -15.71 51.55
CA LYS A 221 24.43 -15.56 52.86
C LYS A 221 22.90 -15.48 52.94
N SER A 222 22.33 -16.58 53.41
CA SER A 222 21.05 -16.67 54.09
C SER A 222 21.20 -16.33 55.58
N ASP A 223 20.42 -15.37 56.08
CA ASP A 223 20.05 -15.32 57.50
C ASP A 223 18.83 -16.21 57.73
N THR A 224 18.92 -17.04 58.76
CA THR A 224 17.97 -18.06 59.18
C THR A 224 17.09 -17.52 60.29
N LEU A 225 15.79 -17.85 60.28
CA LEU A 225 15.01 -18.10 61.49
C LEU A 225 13.89 -19.12 61.15
N PRO A 226 13.65 -20.16 61.97
CA PRO A 226 12.87 -21.34 61.61
C PRO A 226 11.48 -21.35 62.26
N LEU A 227 10.45 -21.91 61.62
CA LEU A 227 9.28 -22.44 62.33
C LEU A 227 8.64 -23.63 61.57
N ASP A 228 8.17 -24.57 62.38
CA ASP A 228 7.87 -26.00 62.23
C ASP A 228 6.55 -26.34 61.47
N PRO A 229 6.42 -27.51 60.80
CA PRO A 229 5.27 -27.83 59.96
C PRO A 229 4.35 -28.89 60.60
N GLN A 230 3.38 -28.49 61.42
CA GLN A 230 2.20 -29.32 61.71
C GLN A 230 1.00 -28.48 62.15
N THR A 231 0.02 -28.24 61.28
CA THR A 231 -1.40 -28.12 61.69
C THR A 231 -2.36 -28.43 60.53
N ARG A 232 -2.96 -29.65 60.59
CA ARG A 232 -4.37 -30.04 60.30
C ARG A 232 -4.92 -29.78 58.89
N LEU A 233 -5.22 -30.77 58.03
CA LEU A 233 -6.11 -31.95 58.12
C LEU A 233 -7.47 -31.74 58.81
N LEU A 234 -8.53 -31.96 58.00
CA LEU A 234 -9.95 -32.25 58.28
C LEU A 234 -10.96 -31.09 58.39
N GLN A 235 -11.73 -30.91 57.30
CA GLN A 235 -13.20 -31.06 57.27
C GLN A 235 -13.68 -31.23 55.80
N MET A 236 -14.06 -32.45 55.39
CA MET A 236 -15.43 -32.93 55.08
C MET A 236 -16.00 -32.43 53.74
N VAL A 237 -15.99 -33.22 52.64
CA VAL A 237 -16.82 -34.40 52.27
C VAL A 237 -18.13 -34.05 51.53
N ARG A 238 -18.37 -34.78 50.42
CA ARG A 238 -19.61 -35.05 49.63
C ARG A 238 -19.95 -34.04 48.52
N LEU A 239 -20.15 -34.41 47.24
CA LEU A 239 -20.57 -35.67 46.54
C LEU A 239 -19.76 -35.78 45.22
N GLY A 240 -19.13 -36.90 44.79
CA GLY A 240 -19.67 -38.23 44.40
C GLY A 240 -19.99 -38.20 42.88
N PHE A 241 -19.29 -38.84 41.93
CA PHE A 241 -19.04 -40.27 41.67
C PHE A 241 -17.80 -40.41 40.72
N GLU A 242 -16.77 -41.22 40.98
CA GLU A 242 -16.57 -42.67 40.62
C GLU A 242 -16.66 -42.94 39.10
N SER A 243 -15.72 -43.57 38.37
CA SER A 243 -14.76 -44.64 38.68
C SER A 243 -13.60 -44.77 37.65
N GLN A 244 -12.43 -45.23 38.11
CA GLN A 244 -11.15 -45.57 37.41
C GLN A 244 -11.22 -46.87 36.52
N PRO A 245 -10.11 -47.50 35.98
CA PRO A 245 -8.65 -47.17 35.96
C PRO A 245 -7.87 -47.45 34.63
N GLY A 246 -6.63 -46.95 34.56
CA GLY A 246 -5.48 -47.82 34.25
C GLY A 246 -4.78 -47.74 32.87
N LEU A 247 -3.45 -47.59 32.96
CA LEU A 247 -2.38 -48.07 32.06
C LEU A 247 -2.02 -47.27 30.79
N LEU A 248 -0.92 -46.52 30.94
CA LEU A 248 0.10 -46.35 29.89
C LEU A 248 0.50 -47.72 29.34
N ASN A 249 0.48 -47.86 28.02
CA ASN A 249 1.45 -48.65 27.28
C ASN A 249 1.69 -48.01 25.92
N CYS A 250 2.94 -47.57 25.70
CA CYS A 250 3.47 -47.25 24.39
C CYS A 250 3.71 -48.57 23.64
N PHE A 251 3.05 -48.77 22.50
CA PHE A 251 3.59 -49.58 21.40
C PHE A 251 3.30 -48.88 20.07
N PRO A 252 4.23 -48.93 19.11
CA PRO A 252 4.10 -48.21 17.85
C PRO A 252 3.47 -49.08 16.76
N LEU A 253 2.89 -48.36 15.79
CA LEU A 253 2.90 -48.63 14.35
C LEU A 253 1.87 -49.59 13.71
N TYR A 254 1.23 -48.99 12.70
CA TYR A 254 0.68 -49.54 11.45
C TYR A 254 -0.81 -49.87 11.35
N PHE A 255 -1.37 -49.37 10.23
CA PHE A 255 -2.65 -49.63 9.58
C PHE A 255 -3.89 -48.89 10.12
N TYR A 256 -4.37 -47.86 9.40
CA TYR A 256 -5.48 -48.00 8.44
C TYR A 256 -5.93 -46.61 7.87
N THR A 257 -5.84 -46.52 6.55
CA THR A 257 -6.75 -45.92 5.54
C THR A 257 -7.33 -44.49 5.68
N ASN A 258 -7.33 -43.82 4.53
CA ASN A 258 -7.75 -42.43 4.23
C ASN A 258 -9.25 -42.09 4.44
N ALA A 259 -10.00 -42.84 5.27
CA ALA A 259 -11.42 -42.58 5.52
C ALA A 259 -11.71 -41.76 6.79
N SER A 260 -10.71 -41.48 7.63
CA SER A 260 -10.89 -40.74 8.89
C SER A 260 -10.50 -39.26 8.83
N ARG A 261 -10.13 -38.74 7.64
CA ARG A 261 -9.83 -37.30 7.44
C ARG A 261 -11.06 -36.41 7.25
N LEU A 262 -12.25 -37.00 7.06
CA LEU A 262 -13.48 -36.25 6.78
C LEU A 262 -14.41 -36.05 7.98
N LEU A 263 -14.10 -36.66 9.14
CA LEU A 263 -14.93 -36.54 10.36
C LEU A 263 -14.24 -35.84 11.53
N LEU A 264 -12.98 -35.42 11.37
CA LEU A 264 -12.24 -34.66 12.40
C LEU A 264 -12.26 -33.13 12.22
N ASN A 265 -13.07 -32.61 11.28
CA ASN A 265 -13.26 -31.17 11.08
C ASN A 265 -14.50 -30.60 11.78
N PHE A 266 -15.29 -31.41 12.50
CA PHE A 266 -16.57 -30.97 13.05
C PHE A 266 -16.65 -30.92 14.59
N LEU A 267 -15.59 -31.23 15.33
CA LEU A 267 -15.63 -31.25 16.80
C LEU A 267 -14.36 -30.70 17.48
N LEU A 268 -13.89 -29.53 17.04
CA LEU A 268 -13.03 -28.69 17.88
C LEU A 268 -13.73 -27.34 18.09
N PRO A 269 -14.16 -27.01 19.32
CA PRO A 269 -14.53 -25.64 19.63
C PRO A 269 -13.26 -24.81 19.45
N HIS A 270 -13.19 -23.99 18.40
CA HIS A 270 -12.09 -23.04 18.18
C HIS A 270 -12.02 -22.10 19.39
N PRO A 271 -11.02 -22.21 20.29
CA PRO A 271 -10.95 -21.34 21.44
C PRO A 271 -9.81 -20.35 21.20
N TYR A 272 -9.94 -19.51 20.17
CA TYR A 272 -9.18 -18.27 20.09
C TYR A 272 -10.07 -17.22 19.44
N PRO A 273 -10.79 -16.38 20.21
CA PRO A 273 -11.21 -15.11 19.67
C PRO A 273 -9.93 -14.36 19.26
N ILE A 274 -9.73 -14.22 17.95
CA ILE A 274 -8.81 -13.25 17.36
C ILE A 274 -9.36 -11.88 17.76
N ARG A 275 -8.97 -11.41 18.93
CA ARG A 275 -9.22 -10.04 19.38
C ARG A 275 -8.04 -9.20 18.92
N VAL A 276 -8.05 -8.89 17.63
CA VAL A 276 -7.21 -7.84 17.07
C VAL A 276 -8.03 -6.57 17.15
N ASP A 277 -7.65 -5.63 18.02
CA ASP A 277 -7.77 -4.22 17.68
C ASP A 277 -6.47 -3.53 18.10
N ALA A 278 -5.86 -2.78 17.19
CA ALA A 278 -5.34 -1.50 17.61
C ALA A 278 -6.42 -0.52 17.26
N CYS A 279 -7.06 -0.06 18.32
CA CYS A 279 -7.79 1.17 18.50
C CYS A 279 -9.03 1.42 17.63
N GLY A 280 -9.14 0.86 16.42
CA GLY A 280 -10.22 1.17 15.47
C GLY A 280 -10.34 2.67 15.21
N ARG A 281 -9.21 3.37 15.07
CA ARG A 281 -9.19 4.84 14.98
C ARG A 281 -8.92 5.31 13.56
N LEU A 282 -9.69 6.32 13.16
CA LEU A 282 -9.48 7.10 11.95
C LEU A 282 -8.82 8.43 12.33
N TRP A 283 -7.60 8.64 11.86
CA TRP A 283 -6.89 9.90 12.01
C TRP A 283 -7.11 10.73 10.75
N VAL A 284 -7.45 12.00 10.95
CA VAL A 284 -7.88 12.91 9.90
C VAL A 284 -7.08 14.19 10.03
N ILE A 285 -6.43 14.63 8.96
CA ILE A 285 -5.87 15.98 8.88
C ILE A 285 -6.87 16.88 8.15
N ASP A 286 -7.41 17.85 8.87
CA ASP A 286 -8.27 18.92 8.36
C ASP A 286 -7.42 20.18 8.21
N THR A 287 -7.28 20.65 6.98
CA THR A 287 -6.44 21.82 6.68
C THR A 287 -7.10 23.12 7.10
N GLY A 288 -8.41 23.16 7.32
CA GLY A 288 -9.12 24.41 7.59
C GLY A 288 -9.19 25.37 6.39
N MET A 289 -8.72 24.92 5.22
CA MET A 289 -8.63 25.71 3.99
C MET A 289 -9.69 25.30 2.97
N VAL A 290 -10.19 26.27 2.22
CA VAL A 290 -11.11 26.06 1.10
C VAL A 290 -10.63 26.74 -0.17
N ASP A 291 -11.16 26.30 -1.31
CA ASP A 291 -10.91 26.84 -2.65
C ASP A 291 -9.43 26.92 -3.01
N ILE A 292 -8.65 25.92 -2.58
CA ILE A 292 -7.18 25.89 -2.64
C ILE A 292 -6.62 25.96 -4.06
N LEU A 293 -7.32 25.45 -5.07
CA LEU A 293 -6.91 25.54 -6.47
C LEU A 293 -7.39 26.82 -7.18
N VAL A 294 -8.04 27.74 -6.45
CA VAL A 294 -8.59 28.99 -6.99
C VAL A 294 -7.94 30.19 -6.32
N GLU A 295 -8.22 30.39 -5.04
CA GLU A 295 -7.74 31.53 -4.25
C GLU A 295 -7.10 31.12 -2.92
N GLY A 296 -7.46 29.94 -2.38
CA GLY A 296 -6.92 29.41 -1.13
C GLY A 296 -7.25 30.28 0.08
N ARG A 297 -8.36 30.00 0.77
CA ARG A 297 -8.78 30.74 1.96
C ARG A 297 -8.70 29.88 3.21
N GLN A 298 -7.95 30.32 4.20
CA GLN A 298 -7.99 29.76 5.55
C GLN A 298 -9.26 30.24 6.27
N ILE A 299 -10.21 29.34 6.54
CA ILE A 299 -11.44 29.66 7.26
C ILE A 299 -11.40 29.20 8.71
N CYS A 300 -10.70 28.09 8.98
CA CYS A 300 -10.57 27.50 10.30
C CYS A 300 -9.12 27.13 10.59
N PRO A 301 -8.67 27.01 11.86
CA PRO A 301 -7.33 26.52 12.16
C PRO A 301 -7.09 25.09 11.66
N HIS A 302 -5.84 24.75 11.33
CA HIS A 302 -5.47 23.37 11.04
C HIS A 302 -5.72 22.49 12.26
N GLN A 303 -6.25 21.29 12.04
CA GLN A 303 -6.57 20.38 13.13
C GLN A 303 -6.41 18.92 12.77
N ILE A 304 -6.01 18.14 13.76
CA ILE A 304 -6.01 16.68 13.72
C ILE A 304 -7.26 16.21 14.46
N LEU A 305 -8.10 15.43 13.76
CA LEU A 305 -9.28 14.81 14.32
C LEU A 305 -9.06 13.29 14.39
N VAL A 306 -9.44 12.70 15.51
CA VAL A 306 -9.36 11.25 15.71
C VAL A 306 -10.75 10.74 16.03
N PHE A 307 -11.29 9.88 15.19
CA PHE A 307 -12.59 9.24 15.37
C PHE A 307 -12.43 7.78 15.75
N ASP A 308 -13.29 7.30 16.62
CA ASP A 308 -13.54 5.88 16.79
C ASP A 308 -14.44 5.42 15.63
N ILE A 309 -13.94 4.51 14.79
CA ILE A 309 -14.60 4.07 13.55
C ILE A 309 -15.86 3.25 13.83
N ARG A 310 -15.88 2.51 14.95
CA ARG A 310 -16.99 1.62 15.32
C ARG A 310 -18.20 2.45 15.76
N THR A 311 -17.96 3.46 16.57
CA THR A 311 -19.01 4.34 17.13
C THR A 311 -19.25 5.60 16.30
N SER A 312 -18.37 5.89 15.34
CA SER A 312 -18.33 7.15 14.57
C SER A 312 -18.23 8.41 15.43
N LYS A 313 -17.68 8.30 16.66
CA LYS A 313 -17.56 9.41 17.61
C LYS A 313 -16.17 10.01 17.59
N LEU A 314 -16.09 11.32 17.77
CA LEU A 314 -14.82 12.02 17.96
C LEU A 314 -14.21 11.61 19.31
N VAL A 315 -12.96 11.18 19.26
CA VAL A 315 -12.12 10.84 20.43
C VAL A 315 -11.20 12.00 20.78
N THR A 316 -10.60 12.64 19.77
CA THR A 316 -9.62 13.71 19.98
C THR A 316 -9.74 14.78 18.90
N ARG A 317 -9.68 16.05 19.32
CA ARG A 317 -9.44 17.20 18.45
C ARG A 317 -8.20 17.92 18.95
N TYR A 318 -7.22 18.05 18.09
CA TYR A 318 -6.03 18.82 18.35
C TYR A 318 -5.92 19.94 17.32
N ARG A 319 -5.95 21.19 17.77
CA ARG A 319 -5.68 22.36 16.91
C ARG A 319 -4.18 22.61 16.93
N ILE A 320 -3.55 22.61 15.76
CA ILE A 320 -2.10 22.78 15.66
C ILE A 320 -1.79 24.25 16.00
N PRO A 321 -0.92 24.53 16.99
CA PRO A 321 -0.54 25.89 17.34
C PRO A 321 0.12 26.64 16.19
N GLU A 322 -0.09 27.95 16.11
CA GLU A 322 0.49 28.78 15.04
C GLU A 322 2.02 28.80 15.08
N GLU A 323 2.64 28.63 16.26
CA GLU A 323 4.10 28.57 16.37
C GLU A 323 4.75 27.39 15.62
N ASP A 324 3.99 26.31 15.39
CA ASP A 324 4.47 25.13 14.66
C ASP A 324 4.29 25.29 13.14
N LEU A 325 3.53 26.30 12.72
CA LEU A 325 3.11 26.50 11.35
C LEU A 325 3.85 27.65 10.67
N LYS A 326 3.74 27.69 9.35
CA LYS A 326 4.06 28.86 8.53
C LYS A 326 2.77 29.50 8.07
N SER A 327 2.82 30.79 7.75
CA SER A 327 1.64 31.55 7.31
C SER A 327 0.99 30.99 6.03
N ASN A 328 1.74 30.24 5.23
CA ASN A 328 1.30 29.61 4.00
C ASN A 328 1.17 28.08 4.11
N SER A 329 1.23 27.49 5.33
CA SER A 329 1.23 26.04 5.52
C SER A 329 0.00 25.35 4.92
N ILE A 330 0.25 24.29 4.14
CA ILE A 330 -0.78 23.39 3.63
C ILE A 330 -0.39 22.00 4.10
N LEU A 331 -1.30 21.32 4.81
CA LEU A 331 -1.02 20.08 5.53
C LEU A 331 -1.74 18.87 4.89
N PRO A 332 -1.26 18.35 3.75
CA PRO A 332 -2.02 17.37 2.97
C PRO A 332 -1.87 15.92 3.46
N THR A 333 -0.79 15.58 4.17
CA THR A 333 -0.48 14.17 4.48
C THR A 333 -0.30 13.98 5.97
N ILE A 334 -0.87 12.90 6.49
CA ILE A 334 -0.66 12.41 7.84
C ILE A 334 -0.16 10.96 7.79
N ALA A 335 0.86 10.64 8.58
CA ALA A 335 1.28 9.28 8.87
C ALA A 335 1.22 9.06 10.39
N VAL A 336 0.70 7.91 10.82
CA VAL A 336 0.47 7.62 12.24
C VAL A 336 1.37 6.49 12.69
N ASP A 337 1.89 6.63 13.89
CA ASP A 337 2.75 5.67 14.55
C ASP A 337 2.21 5.38 15.94
N ILE A 338 1.71 4.16 16.12
CA ILE A 338 1.12 3.68 17.36
C ILE A 338 2.17 2.84 18.06
N ARG A 339 2.60 3.28 19.25
CA ARG A 339 3.67 2.67 20.05
C ARG A 339 3.15 1.95 21.29
N ASP A 340 1.85 1.76 21.33
CA ASP A 340 1.16 1.39 22.55
C ASP A 340 1.42 -0.07 22.96
N ALA A 341 2.25 -0.25 23.99
CA ALA A 341 2.55 -1.55 24.58
C ALA A 341 1.39 -2.12 25.43
N ASP A 342 0.48 -1.27 25.90
CA ASP A 342 -0.57 -1.62 26.88
C ASP A 342 -1.95 -1.92 26.25
N GLY A 343 -2.09 -1.83 24.93
CA GLY A 343 -3.34 -2.03 24.20
C GLY A 343 -4.43 -0.96 24.43
N LYS A 344 -4.11 0.17 25.06
CA LYS A 344 -5.01 1.31 25.31
C LYS A 344 -4.89 2.41 24.26
N CYS A 345 -3.96 2.27 23.34
CA CYS A 345 -3.65 3.17 22.25
C CYS A 345 -3.40 4.62 22.72
N ARG A 346 -2.75 4.81 23.86
CA ARG A 346 -2.50 6.16 24.40
C ARG A 346 -1.18 6.72 23.90
N ASP A 347 -0.22 5.84 23.60
CA ASP A 347 1.07 6.24 23.05
C ASP A 347 1.01 6.21 21.52
N ALA A 348 0.73 7.39 20.93
CA ALA A 348 0.65 7.56 19.50
C ALA A 348 1.27 8.90 19.07
N PHE A 349 1.97 8.86 17.94
CA PHE A 349 2.50 10.03 17.27
C PHE A 349 1.88 10.15 15.88
N ALA A 350 1.60 11.38 15.46
CA ALA A 350 1.26 11.67 14.08
C ALA A 350 2.32 12.57 13.45
N TYR A 351 2.68 12.28 12.21
CA TYR A 351 3.63 13.04 11.40
C TYR A 351 2.84 13.66 10.25
N VAL A 352 2.77 14.99 10.21
CA VAL A 352 1.97 15.73 9.25
C VAL A 352 2.88 16.52 8.33
N ALA A 353 2.84 16.24 7.03
CA ALA A 353 3.66 16.93 6.05
C ALA A 353 3.11 18.33 5.76
N ASP A 354 3.99 19.31 5.63
CA ASP A 354 3.69 20.69 5.25
C ASP A 354 4.36 20.99 3.91
N VAL A 355 3.57 20.92 2.82
CA VAL A 355 4.09 20.98 1.44
C VAL A 355 4.60 22.36 1.05
N THR A 356 4.02 23.42 1.59
CA THR A 356 4.36 24.81 1.25
C THR A 356 5.28 25.47 2.28
N GLY A 357 5.23 25.00 3.53
CA GLY A 357 6.19 25.38 4.56
C GLY A 357 7.46 24.53 4.59
N PHE A 358 7.54 23.47 3.76
CA PHE A 358 8.68 22.57 3.62
C PHE A 358 9.14 21.97 4.95
N GLY A 359 8.19 21.42 5.71
CA GLY A 359 8.42 20.91 7.05
C GLY A 359 7.53 19.74 7.41
N LEU A 360 7.76 19.19 8.59
CA LEU A 360 6.94 18.13 9.14
C LEU A 360 6.47 18.55 10.54
N ILE A 361 5.19 18.45 10.84
CA ILE A 361 4.66 18.64 12.19
C ILE A 361 4.59 17.29 12.88
N VAL A 362 5.17 17.18 14.07
CA VAL A 362 5.04 16.00 14.91
C VAL A 362 4.02 16.30 15.99
N TYR A 363 2.98 15.49 16.09
CA TYR A 363 1.98 15.55 17.14
C TYR A 363 2.17 14.38 18.10
N ASP A 364 2.37 14.69 19.37
CA ASP A 364 2.45 13.74 20.49
C ASP A 364 1.09 13.65 21.17
N ALA A 365 0.34 12.58 20.88
CA ALA A 365 -1.03 12.44 21.35
C ALA A 365 -1.12 12.22 22.87
N ARG A 366 -0.06 11.68 23.49
CA ARG A 366 -0.03 11.43 24.93
C ARG A 366 0.09 12.72 25.72
N HIS A 367 0.95 13.63 25.26
CA HIS A 367 1.19 14.91 25.91
C HIS A 367 0.39 16.07 25.31
N ASN A 368 -0.41 15.79 24.27
CA ASN A 368 -1.27 16.75 23.57
C ASN A 368 -0.51 18.03 23.15
N ARG A 369 0.62 17.84 22.47
CA ARG A 369 1.50 18.92 22.00
C ARG A 369 2.08 18.58 20.63
N SER A 370 2.57 19.59 19.93
CA SER A 370 3.28 19.43 18.67
C SER A 370 4.57 20.24 18.64
N TRP A 371 5.39 19.95 17.63
CA TRP A 371 6.53 20.77 17.26
C TRP A 371 6.79 20.63 15.76
N ARG A 372 7.41 21.65 15.18
CA ARG A 372 7.90 21.62 13.80
C ARG A 372 9.26 20.95 13.69
N VAL A 373 9.41 20.08 12.71
CA VAL A 373 10.65 19.43 12.27
C VAL A 373 11.07 20.08 10.95
N THR A 374 12.33 20.48 10.87
CA THR A 374 12.94 21.07 9.67
C THR A 374 14.04 20.16 9.13
N SER A 375 14.16 20.09 7.81
CA SER A 375 15.23 19.37 7.12
C SER A 375 15.36 19.87 5.69
N ASN A 376 16.58 19.95 5.18
CA ASN A 376 16.83 20.33 3.79
C ASN A 376 16.19 19.35 2.80
N TYR A 377 15.93 18.11 3.22
CA TYR A 377 15.30 17.09 2.37
C TYR A 377 13.77 17.22 2.27
N PHE A 378 13.16 18.19 2.97
CA PHE A 378 11.74 18.52 2.81
C PHE A 378 11.47 19.55 1.71
N TYR A 379 12.52 20.16 1.17
CA TYR A 379 12.41 21.17 0.12
C TYR A 379 12.14 20.51 -1.23
N PRO A 380 11.40 21.20 -2.12
CA PRO A 380 11.29 20.80 -3.52
C PRO A 380 12.64 20.98 -4.23
N TYR A 381 12.91 20.14 -5.22
CA TYR A 381 14.06 20.25 -6.10
C TYR A 381 13.61 21.06 -7.34
N PRO A 382 14.17 22.24 -7.61
CA PRO A 382 13.66 23.14 -8.66
C PRO A 382 13.53 22.50 -10.04
N ILE A 383 14.48 21.66 -10.43
CA ILE A 383 14.46 20.97 -11.74
C ILE A 383 13.39 19.87 -11.82
N SER A 384 12.78 19.50 -10.70
CA SER A 384 11.71 18.49 -10.60
C SER A 384 10.35 19.12 -10.32
N GLY A 385 10.23 20.45 -10.42
CA GLY A 385 8.94 21.16 -10.29
C GLY A 385 8.04 21.05 -11.52
N TYR A 386 8.58 20.63 -12.66
CA TYR A 386 7.86 20.46 -13.91
C TYR A 386 7.26 19.05 -14.00
N PHE A 387 5.95 18.98 -14.24
CA PHE A 387 5.19 17.75 -14.40
C PHE A 387 4.70 17.62 -15.84
N ASP A 388 4.83 16.42 -16.40
CA ASP A 388 4.30 16.05 -17.70
C ASP A 388 3.64 14.66 -17.58
N LEU A 389 2.31 14.65 -17.68
CA LEU A 389 1.48 13.46 -17.54
C LEU A 389 0.51 13.40 -18.73
N ASN A 390 0.66 12.39 -19.57
CA ASN A 390 -0.19 12.19 -20.77
C ASN A 390 -0.28 13.41 -21.70
N GLY A 391 0.82 14.18 -21.82
CA GLY A 391 0.88 15.37 -22.67
C GLY A 391 0.28 16.63 -22.04
N GLU A 392 -0.26 16.55 -20.83
CA GLU A 392 -0.63 17.72 -20.02
C GLU A 392 0.57 18.12 -19.17
N THR A 393 0.86 19.41 -19.11
CA THR A 393 2.05 19.93 -18.43
C THR A 393 1.69 21.04 -17.46
N PHE A 394 2.30 21.04 -16.27
CA PHE A 394 2.09 22.05 -15.25
C PHE A 394 3.30 22.12 -14.30
N ASP A 395 3.46 23.26 -13.63
CA ASP A 395 4.48 23.46 -12.60
C ASP A 395 3.86 23.38 -11.20
N LEU A 396 4.50 22.64 -10.31
CA LEU A 396 4.10 22.54 -8.91
C LEU A 396 5.32 22.32 -8.03
N MET A 397 5.60 23.25 -7.12
CA MET A 397 6.80 23.27 -6.28
C MET A 397 6.54 22.77 -4.85
N ASP A 398 5.64 21.81 -4.71
CA ASP A 398 5.31 21.23 -3.40
C ASP A 398 6.50 20.46 -2.83
N GLY A 399 6.80 20.74 -1.56
CA GLY A 399 7.81 20.05 -0.76
C GLY A 399 7.32 18.68 -0.28
N VAL A 400 7.80 18.28 0.91
CA VAL A 400 7.49 16.97 1.53
C VAL A 400 6.00 16.65 1.46
N LEU A 401 5.65 15.53 0.80
CA LEU A 401 4.28 15.09 0.58
C LEU A 401 4.10 13.61 0.90
N GLY A 402 4.91 12.76 0.28
CA GLY A 402 4.82 11.32 0.47
C GLY A 402 5.38 10.93 1.84
N LEU A 403 4.61 10.18 2.63
CA LEU A 403 5.02 9.66 3.93
C LEU A 403 4.73 8.15 3.97
N GLY A 404 5.78 7.34 3.96
CA GLY A 404 5.70 5.88 4.03
C GLY A 404 6.20 5.38 5.39
N MET A 405 5.30 4.92 6.25
CA MET A 405 5.68 4.35 7.54
C MET A 405 6.16 2.91 7.36
N GLY A 406 7.43 2.63 7.67
CA GLY A 406 7.92 1.25 7.69
C GLY A 406 7.25 0.39 8.78
N PRO A 407 7.46 -0.93 8.78
CA PRO A 407 6.96 -1.79 9.85
C PRO A 407 7.61 -1.47 11.19
N ASN A 408 6.84 -1.62 12.26
CA ASN A 408 7.36 -1.47 13.61
C ASN A 408 8.15 -2.73 14.01
N LYS A 409 9.49 -2.64 14.02
CA LYS A 409 10.40 -3.76 14.34
C LYS A 409 11.03 -3.62 15.74
N GLY A 410 10.24 -3.21 16.74
CA GLY A 410 10.69 -3.00 18.12
C GLY A 410 10.45 -1.57 18.59
N ASP A 411 11.50 -0.87 19.04
CA ASP A 411 11.39 0.47 19.63
C ASP A 411 11.41 1.62 18.62
N ASP A 412 11.78 1.35 17.36
CA ASP A 412 11.95 2.37 16.34
C ASP A 412 11.51 1.91 14.95
N THR A 413 11.17 2.89 14.11
CA THR A 413 10.64 2.68 12.76
C THR A 413 11.21 3.73 11.83
N LYS A 414 11.37 3.38 10.55
CA LYS A 414 11.75 4.34 9.52
C LYS A 414 10.49 5.01 8.99
N LEU A 415 10.49 6.34 9.01
CA LEU A 415 9.59 7.13 8.18
C LEU A 415 10.32 7.42 6.87
N TYR A 416 9.83 6.83 5.78
CA TYR A 416 10.22 7.17 4.42
C TYR A 416 9.44 8.41 3.98
N PHE A 417 10.11 9.30 3.26
CA PHE A 417 9.48 10.53 2.79
C PHE A 417 10.17 11.10 1.55
N HIS A 418 9.41 11.89 0.79
CA HIS A 418 9.92 12.66 -0.33
C HIS A 418 9.06 13.89 -0.60
N SER A 419 9.67 14.89 -1.24
CA SER A 419 8.95 16.05 -1.78
C SER A 419 8.23 15.69 -3.07
N LEU A 420 7.05 16.28 -3.33
CA LEU A 420 6.33 16.04 -4.59
C LEU A 420 7.17 16.46 -5.79
N ALA A 421 7.77 17.65 -5.73
CA ALA A 421 8.76 18.10 -6.70
C ALA A 421 10.16 17.50 -6.41
N SER A 422 10.27 16.17 -6.41
CA SER A 422 11.53 15.46 -6.26
C SER A 422 11.48 14.06 -6.85
N VAL A 423 12.64 13.55 -7.24
CA VAL A 423 12.86 12.18 -7.70
C VAL A 423 13.69 11.35 -6.71
N ARG A 424 13.98 11.89 -5.53
CA ARG A 424 14.74 11.20 -4.47
C ARG A 424 13.83 10.71 -3.36
N GLU A 425 14.25 9.61 -2.73
CA GLU A 425 13.62 9.07 -1.52
C GLU A 425 14.48 9.38 -0.31
N SER A 426 13.87 9.81 0.78
CA SER A 426 14.55 10.07 2.03
C SER A 426 13.97 9.22 3.15
N TRP A 427 14.71 9.06 4.23
CA TRP A 427 14.18 8.42 5.43
C TRP A 427 14.84 8.96 6.70
N VAL A 428 14.11 8.81 7.80
CA VAL A 428 14.57 9.14 9.14
C VAL A 428 13.95 8.17 10.15
N LEU A 429 14.67 7.90 11.23
CA LEU A 429 14.11 7.12 12.34
C LEU A 429 13.10 7.96 13.13
N THR A 430 11.96 7.37 13.45
CA THR A 430 10.91 8.04 14.23
C THR A 430 11.36 8.48 15.61
N SER A 431 12.31 7.79 16.26
CA SER A 431 12.91 8.23 17.53
C SER A 431 13.58 9.62 17.43
N VAL A 432 14.16 9.95 16.27
CA VAL A 432 14.76 11.26 16.00
C VAL A 432 13.68 12.32 15.92
N LEU A 433 12.57 12.03 15.24
CA LEU A 433 11.42 12.92 15.09
C LEU A 433 10.69 13.16 16.42
N ARG A 434 10.50 12.11 17.21
CA ARG A 434 9.80 12.12 18.51
C ARG A 434 10.52 12.94 19.59
N ASN A 435 11.83 13.14 19.46
CA ASN A 435 12.58 13.97 20.39
C ASN A 435 12.56 15.44 19.95
N SER A 436 11.62 16.22 20.49
CA SER A 436 11.47 17.65 20.20
C SER A 436 12.71 18.50 20.49
N SER A 437 13.61 18.05 21.38
CA SER A 437 14.86 18.77 21.65
C SER A 437 15.81 18.82 20.44
N ASN A 438 15.60 17.96 19.44
CA ASN A 438 16.34 17.97 18.19
C ASN A 438 15.96 19.15 17.26
N PHE A 439 14.84 19.83 17.52
CA PHE A 439 14.23 20.83 16.62
C PHE A 439 13.91 22.17 17.29
N LYS A 440 14.62 22.50 18.38
CA LYS A 440 14.40 23.76 19.11
C LYS A 440 14.75 24.98 18.25
N ASP A 441 14.03 26.07 18.48
CA ASP A 441 14.22 27.36 17.82
C ASP A 441 14.17 27.29 16.28
N GLY A 442 13.43 26.30 15.75
CA GLY A 442 13.31 26.05 14.31
C GLY A 442 14.54 25.42 13.65
N LEU A 443 15.57 25.07 14.42
CA LEU A 443 16.83 24.50 13.95
C LEU A 443 16.85 22.98 14.12
N ASN A 444 17.25 22.28 13.07
CA ASN A 444 17.58 20.86 13.16
C ASN A 444 19.04 20.69 13.61
N VAL A 445 19.25 20.28 14.87
CA VAL A 445 20.60 20.08 15.43
C VAL A 445 21.17 18.69 15.14
N VAL A 446 20.41 17.82 14.47
CA VAL A 446 20.80 16.45 14.09
C VAL A 446 20.63 16.18 12.59
N PRO A 447 21.06 17.07 11.68
CA PRO A 447 20.77 16.95 10.24
C PRO A 447 21.34 15.66 9.64
N ARG A 448 22.45 15.14 10.20
CA ARG A 448 23.09 13.88 9.75
C ARG A 448 22.31 12.60 10.10
N LYS A 449 21.20 12.71 10.84
CA LYS A 449 20.29 11.59 11.13
C LYS A 449 19.20 11.43 10.07
N PHE A 450 19.09 12.39 9.16
CA PHE A 450 18.25 12.29 7.98
C PHE A 450 19.09 11.73 6.84
N HIS A 451 18.48 10.86 6.04
CA HIS A 451 19.15 10.16 4.96
C HIS A 451 18.39 10.41 3.66
N VAL A 452 19.11 10.61 2.57
CA VAL A 452 18.56 10.77 1.21
C VAL A 452 19.21 9.74 0.29
N SER A 453 18.47 9.27 -0.68
CA SER A 453 18.96 8.34 -1.69
C SER A 453 20.10 8.94 -2.52
N THR A 454 21.09 8.12 -2.85
CA THR A 454 22.18 8.52 -3.75
C THR A 454 21.73 8.55 -5.21
N GLU A 455 20.88 7.59 -5.59
CA GLU A 455 20.25 7.54 -6.91
C GLU A 455 18.84 8.14 -6.91
N GLU A 456 18.33 8.32 -8.12
CA GLU A 456 17.05 8.99 -8.41
C GLU A 456 16.10 8.06 -9.15
N ARG A 457 14.80 8.21 -8.85
CA ARG A 457 13.74 7.64 -9.66
C ARG A 457 13.72 8.25 -11.06
N PRO A 458 13.09 7.56 -12.03
CA PRO A 458 12.87 8.13 -13.36
C PRO A 458 11.93 9.35 -13.38
N SER A 459 10.99 9.45 -12.43
CA SER A 459 10.06 10.59 -12.30
C SER A 459 9.56 10.77 -10.87
N GLN A 460 8.81 11.86 -10.66
CA GLN A 460 8.19 12.22 -9.40
C GLN A 460 7.13 11.19 -8.99
N THR A 461 6.81 11.16 -7.70
CA THR A 461 5.76 10.32 -7.14
C THR A 461 4.98 11.07 -6.07
N ALA A 462 3.67 10.84 -6.00
CA ALA A 462 2.79 11.54 -5.06
C ALA A 462 2.62 10.75 -3.75
N ALA A 463 1.77 9.73 -3.76
CA ALA A 463 1.62 8.83 -2.61
C ALA A 463 2.73 7.77 -2.56
N VAL A 464 3.06 7.32 -1.35
CA VAL A 464 3.95 6.20 -1.09
C VAL A 464 3.41 5.41 0.09
N VAL A 465 3.57 4.09 0.07
CA VAL A 465 3.19 3.22 1.19
C VAL A 465 4.20 2.10 1.33
N VAL A 466 4.43 1.65 2.56
CA VAL A 466 5.32 0.52 2.87
C VAL A 466 4.50 -0.58 3.53
N ASP A 467 4.64 -1.80 3.05
CA ASP A 467 3.99 -2.98 3.62
C ASP A 467 4.77 -3.54 4.83
N GLU A 468 4.21 -4.55 5.49
CA GLU A 468 4.88 -5.18 6.64
C GLU A 468 6.19 -5.92 6.29
N ASN A 469 6.34 -6.32 5.03
CA ASN A 469 7.51 -7.03 4.53
C ASN A 469 8.63 -6.10 4.07
N GLU A 470 8.49 -4.79 4.28
CA GLU A 470 9.42 -3.74 3.85
C GLU A 470 9.52 -3.59 2.34
N ILE A 471 8.38 -3.70 1.67
CA ILE A 471 8.22 -3.35 0.26
C ILE A 471 7.54 -2.00 0.19
N LEU A 472 8.22 -1.04 -0.41
CA LEU A 472 7.74 0.32 -0.65
C LEU A 472 7.13 0.38 -2.05
N PHE A 473 5.88 0.85 -2.14
CA PHE A 473 5.12 1.02 -3.39
C PHE A 473 4.98 2.50 -3.73
N PHE A 474 5.21 2.85 -4.99
CA PHE A 474 5.17 4.22 -5.50
C PHE A 474 4.66 4.25 -6.95
N ASN A 475 4.00 5.34 -7.34
CA ASN A 475 3.55 5.55 -8.72
C ASN A 475 4.50 6.53 -9.42
N LEU A 476 5.06 6.15 -10.56
CA LEU A 476 5.87 7.04 -11.39
C LEU A 476 4.95 7.83 -12.33
N LEU A 477 4.81 9.12 -12.05
CA LEU A 477 3.81 9.98 -12.70
C LEU A 477 4.04 10.10 -14.22
N LYS A 478 5.31 10.18 -14.67
CA LYS A 478 5.60 10.35 -16.10
C LYS A 478 5.30 9.11 -16.94
N SER A 479 5.40 7.92 -16.34
CA SER A 479 5.25 6.64 -17.04
C SER A 479 3.92 5.93 -16.77
N ASN A 480 3.08 6.46 -15.88
CA ASN A 480 1.83 5.84 -15.41
C ASN A 480 2.02 4.41 -14.92
N THR A 481 3.10 4.19 -14.15
CA THR A 481 3.44 2.86 -13.64
C THR A 481 3.27 2.81 -12.13
N LEU A 482 2.82 1.65 -11.63
CA LEU A 482 2.99 1.26 -10.24
C LEU A 482 4.31 0.50 -10.14
N ASP A 483 5.18 0.96 -9.26
CA ASP A 483 6.49 0.39 -9.03
C ASP A 483 6.64 -0.02 -7.56
N CYS A 484 7.57 -0.93 -7.31
CA CYS A 484 7.98 -1.27 -5.95
C CYS A 484 9.49 -1.25 -5.78
N TRP A 485 9.91 -1.12 -4.52
CA TRP A 485 11.28 -1.27 -4.07
C TRP A 485 11.30 -2.02 -2.75
N ASN A 486 12.10 -3.09 -2.68
CA ASN A 486 12.37 -3.77 -1.41
C ASN A 486 13.39 -2.94 -0.60
N THR A 487 12.96 -2.36 0.52
CA THR A 487 13.78 -1.39 1.26
C THR A 487 14.99 -2.00 1.97
N ARG A 488 15.15 -3.33 1.91
CA ARG A 488 16.36 -4.06 2.37
C ARG A 488 17.48 -4.04 1.33
N LYS A 489 17.18 -3.65 0.09
CA LYS A 489 18.15 -3.52 -0.99
C LYS A 489 18.61 -2.07 -1.15
N PRO A 490 19.79 -1.81 -1.71
CA PRO A 490 20.20 -0.45 -2.06
C PRO A 490 19.15 0.24 -2.92
N TYR A 491 18.95 1.54 -2.69
CA TYR A 491 18.03 2.37 -3.49
C TYR A 491 18.68 2.69 -4.83
N THR A 492 18.45 1.83 -5.82
CA THR A 492 19.03 1.96 -7.17
C THR A 492 18.01 1.58 -8.21
N ARG A 493 18.16 2.10 -9.44
CA ARG A 493 17.21 1.82 -10.53
C ARG A 493 17.06 0.33 -10.85
N ASN A 494 18.13 -0.46 -10.66
CA ASN A 494 18.12 -1.91 -10.86
C ASN A 494 17.28 -2.67 -9.82
N ASN A 495 16.95 -2.04 -8.69
CA ASN A 495 16.14 -2.62 -7.63
C ASN A 495 14.68 -2.13 -7.64
N PHE A 496 14.32 -1.28 -8.59
CA PHE A 496 12.93 -0.92 -8.85
C PHE A 496 12.31 -1.94 -9.80
N VAL A 497 11.08 -2.33 -9.50
CA VAL A 497 10.32 -3.24 -10.35
C VAL A 497 9.01 -2.56 -10.72
N GLU A 498 8.78 -2.41 -12.02
CA GLU A 498 7.48 -2.05 -12.57
C GLU A 498 6.52 -3.23 -12.37
N LEU A 499 5.47 -3.02 -11.58
CA LEU A 499 4.45 -4.02 -11.25
C LEU A 499 3.25 -3.94 -12.18
N ASP A 500 2.84 -2.71 -12.52
CA ASP A 500 1.73 -2.46 -13.43
C ASP A 500 1.96 -1.16 -14.20
N ARG A 501 1.35 -1.07 -15.38
CA ARG A 501 1.36 0.09 -16.27
C ARG A 501 0.01 0.21 -16.93
N ASP A 502 -0.59 1.39 -16.80
CA ASP A 502 -1.85 1.71 -17.45
C ASP A 502 -2.02 3.22 -17.60
N ASP A 503 -2.02 3.70 -18.84
CA ASP A 503 -2.09 5.13 -19.17
C ASP A 503 -3.48 5.75 -18.89
N ASP A 504 -4.51 4.94 -18.62
CA ASP A 504 -5.83 5.39 -18.23
C ASP A 504 -6.08 5.25 -16.72
N LEU A 505 -5.63 4.14 -16.11
CA LEU A 505 -5.91 3.84 -14.71
C LEU A 505 -4.89 4.44 -13.74
N LEU A 506 -3.62 4.62 -14.12
CA LEU A 506 -2.51 4.93 -13.20
C LEU A 506 -1.89 6.33 -13.40
N GLN A 507 -2.66 7.29 -13.92
CA GLN A 507 -2.17 8.63 -14.25
C GLN A 507 -1.59 9.38 -13.04
N PHE A 508 -2.37 9.56 -11.98
CA PHE A 508 -1.91 10.20 -10.75
C PHE A 508 -2.44 9.46 -9.53
N ALA A 509 -1.62 8.59 -8.92
CA ALA A 509 -1.97 7.92 -7.67
C ALA A 509 -1.85 8.90 -6.48
N SER A 510 -2.94 9.59 -6.19
CA SER A 510 -3.00 10.63 -5.16
C SER A 510 -3.04 10.06 -3.74
N GLY A 511 -3.47 8.82 -3.56
CA GLY A 511 -3.50 8.14 -2.26
C GLY A 511 -3.22 6.65 -2.41
N MET A 512 -2.41 6.08 -1.52
CA MET A 512 -2.16 4.63 -1.45
C MET A 512 -2.13 4.15 0.00
N LYS A 513 -2.67 2.96 0.24
CA LYS A 513 -2.76 2.35 1.58
C LYS A 513 -2.55 0.84 1.50
N ILE A 514 -2.06 0.28 2.59
CA ILE A 514 -2.01 -1.17 2.81
C ILE A 514 -3.05 -1.48 3.89
N SER A 515 -4.01 -2.31 3.54
CA SER A 515 -5.00 -2.87 4.47
C SER A 515 -4.72 -4.36 4.69
N LYS A 516 -5.17 -4.91 5.82
CA LYS A 516 -5.08 -6.35 6.06
C LYS A 516 -6.47 -6.97 6.07
N GLY A 517 -6.61 -8.06 5.31
CA GLY A 517 -7.77 -8.92 5.40
C GLY A 517 -7.79 -9.72 6.71
N LYS A 518 -8.94 -10.34 7.02
CA LYS A 518 -9.09 -11.25 8.18
C LYS A 518 -8.13 -12.43 8.16
N ASP A 519 -7.75 -12.87 6.97
CA ASP A 519 -6.79 -13.95 6.73
C ASP A 519 -5.33 -13.50 6.90
N GLY A 520 -5.11 -12.23 7.28
CA GLY A 520 -3.79 -11.63 7.39
C GLY A 520 -3.17 -11.21 6.06
N GLN A 521 -3.86 -11.43 4.93
CA GLN A 521 -3.34 -11.04 3.63
C GLN A 521 -3.37 -9.52 3.47
N GLN A 522 -2.26 -8.95 3.03
CA GLN A 522 -2.17 -7.52 2.74
C GLN A 522 -2.72 -7.22 1.35
N LYS A 523 -3.53 -6.17 1.26
CA LYS A 523 -4.00 -5.60 -0.01
C LYS A 523 -3.51 -4.17 -0.14
N LEU A 524 -2.93 -3.87 -1.31
CA LEU A 524 -2.65 -2.51 -1.73
C LEU A 524 -3.94 -1.89 -2.24
N TRP A 525 -4.21 -0.66 -1.83
CA TRP A 525 -5.29 0.18 -2.34
C TRP A 525 -4.67 1.44 -2.91
N ALA A 526 -5.13 1.86 -4.09
CA ALA A 526 -4.71 3.09 -4.73
C ALA A 526 -5.93 3.88 -5.19
N LEU A 527 -6.01 5.16 -4.80
CA LEU A 527 -6.89 6.12 -5.44
C LEU A 527 -6.10 6.85 -6.51
N THR A 528 -6.62 6.82 -7.74
CA THR A 528 -6.03 7.55 -8.86
C THR A 528 -7.00 8.57 -9.42
N CYS A 529 -6.48 9.70 -9.86
CA CYS A 529 -7.25 10.76 -10.47
C CYS A 529 -6.52 11.35 -11.69
N ARG A 530 -7.21 12.20 -12.44
CA ARG A 530 -6.61 12.98 -13.54
C ARG A 530 -6.19 14.37 -13.06
N PHE A 531 -5.36 14.41 -12.02
CA PHE A 531 -4.98 15.65 -11.34
C PHE A 531 -4.42 16.72 -12.29
N GLN A 532 -3.59 16.31 -13.25
CA GLN A 532 -3.02 17.19 -14.27
C GLN A 532 -4.10 17.95 -15.07
N LYS A 533 -5.24 17.32 -15.37
CA LYS A 533 -6.36 17.97 -16.08
C LYS A 533 -7.10 19.00 -15.21
N HIS A 534 -7.04 18.84 -13.89
CA HIS A 534 -7.53 19.88 -12.98
C HIS A 534 -6.58 21.08 -12.94
N MET A 535 -5.28 20.84 -12.98
CA MET A 535 -4.25 21.88 -13.01
C MET A 535 -4.28 22.69 -14.32
N THR A 536 -4.48 22.04 -15.46
CA THR A 536 -4.54 22.70 -16.77
C THR A 536 -5.95 23.17 -17.17
N GLY A 537 -6.98 22.80 -16.42
CA GLY A 537 -8.37 23.15 -16.69
C GLY A 537 -9.00 22.38 -17.87
N THR A 538 -8.39 21.28 -18.32
CA THR A 538 -8.83 20.49 -19.49
C THR A 538 -9.70 19.28 -19.14
N ILE A 539 -10.20 19.19 -17.91
CA ILE A 539 -10.99 18.04 -17.46
C ILE A 539 -12.31 17.90 -18.22
N ASN A 540 -12.64 16.67 -18.63
CA ASN A 540 -13.89 16.34 -19.30
C ASN A 540 -14.84 15.60 -18.33
N PRO A 541 -15.97 16.18 -17.91
CA PRO A 541 -16.90 15.55 -16.97
C PRO A 541 -17.67 14.37 -17.59
N ARG A 542 -17.56 14.14 -18.90
CA ARG A 542 -18.21 13.01 -19.58
C ARG A 542 -17.37 11.73 -19.57
N GLU A 543 -16.12 11.80 -19.14
CA GLU A 543 -15.16 10.70 -19.03
C GLU A 543 -14.93 10.29 -17.58
N VAL A 544 -14.38 9.09 -17.36
CA VAL A 544 -13.97 8.63 -16.04
C VAL A 544 -12.69 9.36 -15.61
N ASN A 545 -12.76 10.05 -14.48
CA ASN A 545 -11.70 10.91 -13.96
C ASN A 545 -11.09 10.39 -12.66
N TYR A 546 -11.81 9.57 -11.90
CA TYR A 546 -11.41 9.10 -10.57
C TYR A 546 -11.61 7.58 -10.46
N ARG A 547 -10.68 6.89 -9.81
CA ARG A 547 -10.68 5.43 -9.68
C ARG A 547 -10.16 4.99 -8.31
N ILE A 548 -10.67 3.87 -7.82
CA ILE A 548 -10.08 3.12 -6.71
C ILE A 548 -9.70 1.74 -7.25
N LEU A 549 -8.43 1.40 -7.06
CA LEU A 549 -7.80 0.17 -7.51
C LEU A 549 -7.31 -0.64 -6.31
N SER A 550 -7.27 -1.96 -6.41
CA SER A 550 -6.68 -2.81 -5.37
C SER A 550 -6.10 -4.10 -5.93
N ALA A 551 -5.10 -4.66 -5.27
CA ALA A 551 -4.63 -6.03 -5.49
C ALA A 551 -3.97 -6.59 -4.23
N PRO A 552 -3.97 -7.93 -4.05
CA PRO A 552 -3.18 -8.58 -3.02
C PRO A 552 -1.68 -8.34 -3.23
N VAL A 553 -1.00 -7.92 -2.16
CA VAL A 553 0.42 -7.55 -2.22
C VAL A 553 1.29 -8.73 -2.62
N ASP A 554 1.02 -9.91 -2.07
CA ASP A 554 1.77 -11.15 -2.34
C ASP A 554 1.69 -11.57 -3.80
N GLN A 555 0.57 -11.28 -4.47
CA GLN A 555 0.38 -11.58 -5.89
C GLN A 555 1.10 -10.55 -6.76
N LEU A 556 1.01 -9.25 -6.42
CA LEU A 556 1.70 -8.19 -7.14
C LEU A 556 3.22 -8.43 -7.20
N VAL A 557 3.84 -8.79 -6.08
CA VAL A 557 5.31 -8.88 -5.99
C VAL A 557 5.87 -10.25 -6.33
N ARG A 558 5.03 -11.27 -6.53
CA ARG A 558 5.45 -12.68 -6.69
C ARG A 558 6.43 -12.86 -7.84
N GLY A 559 7.55 -13.53 -7.59
CA GLY A 559 8.58 -13.80 -8.58
C GLY A 559 9.39 -12.57 -9.01
N THR A 560 9.15 -11.41 -8.40
CA THR A 560 9.86 -10.17 -8.71
C THR A 560 11.05 -9.93 -7.77
N ALA A 561 11.89 -8.96 -8.11
CA ALA A 561 12.97 -8.53 -7.21
C ALA A 561 12.45 -7.82 -5.94
N CYS A 562 11.18 -7.41 -5.88
CA CYS A 562 10.59 -6.84 -4.66
C CYS A 562 10.20 -7.90 -3.64
N GLU A 563 9.88 -9.12 -4.08
CA GLU A 563 9.42 -10.20 -3.22
C GLU A 563 10.35 -10.40 -2.02
N ALA A 564 9.78 -10.31 -0.82
CA ALA A 564 10.51 -10.62 0.40
C ALA A 564 10.72 -12.13 0.44
N LYS A 565 11.97 -12.59 0.32
CA LYS A 565 12.29 -14.00 0.53
C LYS A 565 11.98 -14.35 1.99
N SER A 566 10.94 -15.16 2.22
CA SER A 566 10.69 -15.79 3.51
C SER A 566 11.96 -16.52 3.93
N SER A 567 12.56 -16.09 5.05
CA SER A 567 13.55 -16.93 5.74
C SER A 567 12.80 -18.07 6.40
N SER A 568 12.37 -19.05 5.61
CA SER A 568 12.14 -20.38 6.15
C SER A 568 13.49 -20.87 6.63
N LEU A 569 13.67 -20.91 7.96
CA LEU A 569 14.66 -21.75 8.59
C LEU A 569 14.33 -23.19 8.21
N THR A 570 14.85 -23.64 7.07
CA THR A 570 15.03 -25.06 6.82
C THR A 570 16.08 -25.53 7.81
N SER A 571 15.61 -26.11 8.91
CA SER A 571 16.44 -26.89 9.81
C SER A 571 17.17 -27.97 9.00
N SER A 572 18.49 -27.79 8.93
CA SER A 572 19.51 -28.84 8.80
C SER A 572 19.36 -29.87 7.67
N GLY A 573 19.99 -29.58 6.53
CA GLY A 573 20.81 -30.57 5.82
C GLY A 573 22.27 -30.18 6.01
N ARG A 574 23.04 -30.96 6.79
CA ARG A 574 24.48 -30.74 6.98
C ARG A 574 25.20 -30.72 5.62
N PRO A 575 25.96 -29.68 5.26
CA PRO A 575 26.98 -29.80 4.22
C PRO A 575 28.22 -30.43 4.85
N GLY A 576 28.62 -31.59 4.34
CA GLY A 576 29.82 -32.28 4.75
C GLY A 576 31.10 -31.51 4.37
N GLY A 577 32.10 -31.61 5.24
CA GLY A 577 33.52 -31.65 4.89
C GLY A 577 34.18 -30.39 4.33
N TYR A 578 34.73 -29.57 5.23
CA TYR A 578 35.87 -28.70 4.89
C TYR A 578 37.09 -29.55 4.52
N ARG A 579 37.75 -29.25 3.40
CA ARG A 579 39.16 -29.58 3.14
C ARG A 579 39.98 -28.29 3.20
N PRO A 580 41.07 -28.21 3.98
CA PRO A 580 41.93 -27.04 4.00
C PRO A 580 42.84 -27.02 2.77
N ILE A 581 43.00 -25.83 2.18
CA ILE A 581 44.00 -25.52 1.15
C ILE A 581 45.33 -25.30 1.87
N VAL A 582 46.33 -26.11 1.55
CA VAL A 582 47.74 -25.92 1.94
C VAL A 582 48.35 -24.95 0.92
N PHE A 583 48.96 -23.87 1.41
CA PHE A 583 49.88 -23.07 0.61
C PHE A 583 51.28 -23.68 0.77
N GLU A 584 51.85 -24.18 -0.32
CA GLU A 584 53.30 -24.45 -0.39
C GLU A 584 54.07 -23.13 -0.53
N GLN A 585 55.21 -23.08 0.13
CA GLN A 585 56.11 -21.93 0.30
C GLN A 585 56.80 -21.49 -0.98
#